data_AF-N9LN46-F1
#
_entry.id   AF-N9LN46-F1
#
_cell.length_a   1.000
_cell.length_b   1.000
_cell.length_c   1.000
_cell.angle_alpha   90.00
_cell.angle_beta   90.00
_cell.angle_gamma   90.00
#
_symmetry.space_group_name_H-M   'P 1'
#
loop_
_entity.id
_entity.type
_entity.pdbx_description
1 polymer ?
#
loop_
_entity_poly.entity_id
_entity_poly.type
_entity_poly.pdbx_seq_one_letter_code
_entity_poly.pdbx_strand_id
1 'polypeptide(L)'
;MKMKTLVAVMLLVSPLLMVQTVQAQDIIQKQVELSELAKLPVKTIVPITAKTKEQAIAQAKVIAANADADLAEFRIDLLNFASDSKQVIALGHELKQILGVKPMIATIRTHNEGGQLTISDADYGKTYQAYLQQPFMDMLDVEMFRDQQVVKNTVKLAHEKKVLIVMSNHDFQKTPPEAEIIKRLLKQDELGADILKIAVMPQNKQDVFNLMNATLKVSKQSKKPLLTMSMGKLGTISRIATANMGGSFSFGMIGEASAPGQIDVTQLKQFLKTVQPTQ
;
A
#
# COMPACT_ATOMS: atom_id res chain seq x y z
N MET A 1 -3.49 -30.56 -87.39
CA MET A 1 -2.10 -30.25 -86.96
C MET A 1 -2.06 -30.35 -85.44
N LYS A 2 -1.00 -30.95 -84.90
CA LYS A 2 -0.93 -31.75 -83.65
C LYS A 2 -1.42 -31.07 -82.35
N MET A 3 -2.31 -31.79 -81.65
CA MET A 3 -2.48 -31.76 -80.19
C MET A 3 -1.31 -32.56 -79.54
N LYS A 4 -0.67 -31.99 -78.51
CA LYS A 4 0.14 -32.70 -77.52
C LYS A 4 -0.25 -32.16 -76.12
N THR A 5 -0.82 -32.93 -75.17
CA THR A 5 -0.18 -33.88 -74.20
C THR A 5 0.77 -33.10 -73.26
N LEU A 6 0.77 -33.12 -71.91
CA LEU A 6 0.15 -33.93 -70.85
C LEU A 6 0.45 -33.22 -69.48
N VAL A 7 -0.50 -33.26 -68.53
CA VAL A 7 -0.44 -33.75 -67.12
C VAL A 7 0.68 -33.32 -66.14
N ALA A 8 0.27 -32.88 -64.94
CA ALA A 8 0.57 -33.46 -63.59
C ALA A 8 0.42 -32.40 -62.47
N VAL A 9 -0.62 -32.42 -61.63
CA VAL A 9 -0.71 -33.07 -60.29
C VAL A 9 0.13 -32.41 -59.18
N MET A 10 -0.54 -31.77 -58.21
CA MET A 10 -0.38 -31.90 -56.73
C MET A 10 -1.17 -30.77 -56.03
N LEU A 11 -2.30 -31.06 -55.38
CA LEU A 11 -2.44 -31.37 -53.93
C LEU A 11 -2.16 -30.18 -52.99
N LEU A 12 -3.26 -29.49 -52.63
CA LEU A 12 -3.69 -29.05 -51.28
C LEU A 12 -2.63 -28.61 -50.25
N VAL A 13 -2.67 -27.34 -49.81
CA VAL A 13 -2.69 -26.96 -48.37
C VAL A 13 -3.44 -25.62 -48.14
N SER A 14 -4.55 -25.74 -47.40
CA SER A 14 -5.23 -24.94 -46.36
C SER A 14 -4.76 -23.51 -45.96
N PRO A 15 -5.67 -22.69 -45.40
CA PRO A 15 -5.51 -21.23 -45.28
C PRO A 15 -4.61 -20.78 -44.12
N LEU A 16 -4.00 -19.60 -44.32
CA LEU A 16 -3.27 -18.80 -43.35
C LEU A 16 -3.94 -18.81 -41.96
N LEU A 17 -3.32 -19.47 -40.98
CA LEU A 17 -3.43 -19.08 -39.58
C LEU A 17 -2.54 -17.85 -39.38
N MET A 18 -3.16 -16.68 -39.23
CA MET A 18 -2.47 -15.53 -38.64
C MET A 18 -2.27 -15.81 -37.15
N VAL A 19 -1.07 -16.22 -36.80
CA VAL A 19 -0.61 -16.23 -35.42
C VAL A 19 -0.41 -14.76 -35.02
N GLN A 20 -1.41 -14.19 -34.35
CA GLN A 20 -1.22 -12.95 -33.60
C GLN A 20 -0.33 -13.29 -32.40
N THR A 21 0.96 -12.99 -32.51
CA THR A 21 1.86 -12.95 -31.37
C THR A 21 1.37 -11.85 -30.44
N VAL A 22 0.80 -12.22 -29.29
CA VAL A 22 0.59 -11.31 -28.18
C VAL A 22 1.99 -10.86 -27.73
N GLN A 23 2.38 -9.65 -28.12
CA GLN A 23 3.55 -9.00 -27.52
C GLN A 23 3.23 -8.85 -26.03
N ALA A 24 3.97 -9.57 -25.20
CA ALA A 24 4.08 -9.22 -23.79
C ALA A 24 4.60 -7.78 -23.76
N GLN A 25 3.72 -6.84 -23.43
CA GLN A 25 4.16 -5.50 -23.08
C GLN A 25 4.97 -5.66 -21.80
N ASP A 26 6.29 -5.57 -21.93
CA ASP A 26 7.17 -5.25 -20.82
C ASP A 26 6.73 -3.90 -20.29
N ILE A 27 5.80 -3.92 -19.32
CA ILE A 27 5.56 -2.78 -18.47
C ILE A 27 6.85 -2.62 -17.68
N ILE A 28 7.76 -1.79 -18.18
CA ILE A 28 8.87 -1.28 -17.37
C ILE A 28 8.20 -0.60 -16.18
N GLN A 29 8.14 -1.30 -15.04
CA GLN A 29 7.64 -0.73 -13.80
C GLN A 29 8.54 0.43 -13.45
N LYS A 30 8.04 1.64 -13.68
CA LYS A 30 8.71 2.86 -13.25
C LYS A 30 8.80 2.80 -11.73
N GLN A 31 10.01 2.88 -11.20
CA GLN A 31 10.25 2.90 -9.76
C GLN A 31 9.47 4.06 -9.14
N VAL A 32 8.83 3.78 -8.01
CA VAL A 32 8.09 4.80 -7.25
C VAL A 32 9.07 5.73 -6.57
N GLU A 33 9.02 7.01 -6.96
CA GLU A 33 9.87 8.05 -6.39
C GLU A 33 9.23 8.61 -5.11
N LEU A 34 9.86 8.37 -3.95
CA LEU A 34 9.37 8.85 -2.66
C LEU A 34 9.14 10.36 -2.64
N SER A 35 9.99 11.13 -3.34
CA SER A 35 9.85 12.58 -3.46
C SER A 35 8.56 13.01 -4.15
N GLU A 36 8.05 12.25 -5.11
CA GLU A 36 6.77 12.56 -5.78
C GLU A 36 5.58 12.23 -4.88
N LEU A 37 5.67 11.16 -4.10
CA LEU A 37 4.64 10.79 -3.12
C LEU A 37 4.57 11.77 -1.95
N ALA A 38 5.71 12.35 -1.57
CA ALA A 38 5.81 13.34 -0.50
C ALA A 38 5.20 14.71 -0.86
N LYS A 39 5.07 15.03 -2.15
CA LYS A 39 4.55 16.32 -2.62
C LYS A 39 3.07 16.46 -2.30
N LEU A 40 2.70 17.67 -1.87
CA LEU A 40 1.31 18.07 -1.83
C LEU A 40 0.67 18.04 -3.25
N PRO A 41 -0.63 17.75 -3.39
CA PRO A 41 -1.60 17.41 -2.33
C PRO A 41 -1.25 16.12 -1.60
N VAL A 42 -1.68 16.01 -0.33
CA VAL A 42 -1.65 14.76 0.45
C VAL A 42 -2.21 13.62 -0.38
N LYS A 43 -1.51 12.49 -0.40
CA LYS A 43 -1.90 11.32 -1.16
C LYS A 43 -2.91 10.48 -0.40
N THR A 44 -3.92 9.99 -1.11
CA THR A 44 -4.94 9.10 -0.57
C THR A 44 -4.55 7.64 -0.76
N ILE A 45 -4.78 6.84 0.27
CA ILE A 45 -4.56 5.39 0.24
C ILE A 45 -5.91 4.71 0.41
N VAL A 46 -6.24 3.75 -0.46
CA VAL A 46 -7.44 2.92 -0.34
C VAL A 46 -7.04 1.47 -0.10
N PRO A 47 -7.48 0.83 1.00
CA PRO A 47 -7.13 -0.55 1.28
C PRO A 47 -7.98 -1.54 0.47
N ILE A 48 -7.35 -2.62 0.03
CA ILE A 48 -7.98 -3.85 -0.46
C ILE A 48 -8.19 -4.74 0.76
N THR A 49 -9.41 -4.79 1.28
CA THR A 49 -9.81 -5.56 2.46
C THR A 49 -10.64 -6.78 2.07
N ALA A 50 -10.02 -7.69 1.31
CA ALA A 50 -10.66 -8.87 0.75
C ALA A 50 -10.33 -10.14 1.54
N LYS A 51 -11.26 -11.11 1.56
CA LYS A 51 -11.03 -12.45 2.12
C LYS A 51 -10.62 -13.46 1.06
N THR A 52 -11.05 -13.26 -0.19
CA THR A 52 -10.77 -14.16 -1.32
C THR A 52 -10.06 -13.43 -2.46
N LYS A 53 -9.48 -14.20 -3.38
CA LYS A 53 -8.84 -13.69 -4.59
C LYS A 53 -9.80 -12.86 -5.46
N GLU A 54 -11.01 -13.35 -5.66
CA GLU A 54 -12.03 -12.71 -6.51
C GLU A 54 -12.43 -11.34 -5.94
N GLN A 55 -12.62 -11.27 -4.62
CA GLN A 55 -12.89 -10.02 -3.92
C GLN A 55 -11.73 -9.03 -4.05
N ALA A 56 -10.48 -9.50 -3.90
CA ALA A 56 -9.30 -8.66 -4.01
C ALA A 56 -9.17 -8.07 -5.42
N ILE A 57 -9.36 -8.89 -6.45
CA ILE A 57 -9.35 -8.47 -7.87
C ILE A 57 -10.47 -7.46 -8.14
N ALA A 58 -11.68 -7.68 -7.63
CA ALA A 58 -12.78 -6.75 -7.81
C ALA A 58 -12.49 -5.38 -7.18
N GLN A 59 -11.98 -5.36 -5.94
CA GLN A 59 -11.59 -4.12 -5.25
C GLN A 59 -10.43 -3.41 -5.96
N ALA A 60 -9.40 -4.15 -6.42
CA ALA A 60 -8.30 -3.57 -7.17
C ALA A 60 -8.75 -2.91 -8.48
N LYS A 61 -9.71 -3.51 -9.21
CA LYS A 61 -10.29 -2.89 -10.42
C LYS A 61 -11.01 -1.58 -10.10
N VAL A 62 -11.75 -1.54 -9.00
CA VAL A 62 -12.44 -0.32 -8.54
C VAL A 62 -11.43 0.76 -8.16
N ILE A 63 -10.37 0.41 -7.41
CA ILE A 63 -9.30 1.35 -7.06
C ILE A 63 -8.56 1.85 -8.29
N ALA A 64 -8.23 0.96 -9.25
CA ALA A 64 -7.55 1.30 -10.49
C ALA A 64 -8.34 2.33 -11.32
N ALA A 65 -9.66 2.17 -11.39
CA ALA A 65 -10.56 3.08 -12.10
C ALA A 65 -10.83 4.41 -11.38
N ASN A 66 -10.51 4.52 -10.09
CA ASN A 66 -10.77 5.72 -9.30
C ASN A 66 -9.57 6.68 -9.34
N ALA A 67 -9.78 7.88 -9.90
CA ALA A 67 -8.74 8.92 -9.99
C ALA A 67 -8.36 9.51 -8.62
N ASP A 68 -9.27 9.48 -7.64
CA ASP A 68 -9.07 10.02 -6.30
C ASP A 68 -8.37 9.05 -5.35
N ALA A 69 -8.13 7.80 -5.75
CA ALA A 69 -7.28 6.85 -5.05
C ALA A 69 -5.85 6.91 -5.60
N ASP A 70 -4.93 7.59 -4.90
CA ASP A 70 -3.55 7.72 -5.37
C ASP A 70 -2.76 6.41 -5.22
N LEU A 71 -3.02 5.65 -4.14
CA LEU A 71 -2.35 4.39 -3.81
C LEU A 71 -3.35 3.32 -3.35
N ALA A 72 -2.95 2.06 -3.50
CA ALA A 72 -3.63 0.91 -2.88
C ALA A 72 -2.84 0.36 -1.68
N GLU A 73 -3.53 -0.14 -0.67
CA GLU A 73 -2.93 -0.98 0.39
C GLU A 73 -3.49 -2.40 0.30
N PHE A 74 -2.66 -3.40 -0.01
CA PHE A 74 -3.05 -4.80 0.01
C PHE A 74 -2.94 -5.37 1.43
N ARG A 75 -4.09 -5.53 2.09
CA ARG A 75 -4.19 -6.10 3.44
C ARG A 75 -4.18 -7.62 3.40
N ILE A 76 -2.97 -8.19 3.40
CA ILE A 76 -2.73 -9.63 3.29
C ILE A 76 -3.33 -10.38 4.48
N ASP A 77 -3.28 -9.80 5.68
CA ASP A 77 -3.76 -10.43 6.91
C ASP A 77 -5.26 -10.77 6.90
N LEU A 78 -6.05 -10.18 5.99
CA LEU A 78 -7.49 -10.40 5.87
C LEU A 78 -7.86 -11.57 4.93
N LEU A 79 -6.89 -12.11 4.18
CA LEU A 79 -7.12 -13.22 3.26
C LEU A 79 -7.28 -14.54 4.02
N ASN A 80 -8.19 -15.40 3.54
CA ASN A 80 -8.36 -16.75 4.08
C ASN A 80 -7.10 -17.63 3.92
N PHE A 81 -6.19 -17.25 3.03
CA PHE A 81 -4.93 -17.95 2.74
C PHE A 81 -3.71 -17.08 3.04
N ALA A 82 -3.82 -16.12 3.97
CA ALA A 82 -2.74 -15.20 4.33
C ALA A 82 -1.40 -15.90 4.67
N SER A 83 -1.45 -17.10 5.26
CA SER A 83 -0.26 -17.89 5.62
C SER A 83 0.38 -18.63 4.44
N ASP A 84 -0.27 -18.71 3.28
CA ASP A 84 0.29 -19.31 2.07
C ASP A 84 1.00 -18.23 1.22
N SER A 85 2.30 -18.10 1.45
CA SER A 85 3.12 -17.10 0.75
C SER A 85 3.07 -17.24 -0.78
N LYS A 86 2.93 -18.46 -1.32
CA LYS A 86 2.89 -18.66 -2.79
C LYS A 86 1.60 -18.11 -3.37
N GLN A 87 0.46 -18.38 -2.73
CA GLN A 87 -0.82 -17.84 -3.15
C GLN A 87 -0.87 -16.31 -3.02
N VAL A 88 -0.31 -15.76 -1.94
CA VAL A 88 -0.23 -14.30 -1.74
C VAL A 88 0.64 -13.63 -2.81
N ILE A 89 1.81 -14.18 -3.13
CA ILE A 89 2.69 -13.63 -4.18
C ILE A 89 1.99 -13.65 -5.54
N ALA A 90 1.37 -14.78 -5.91
CA ALA A 90 0.65 -14.90 -7.17
C ALA A 90 -0.47 -13.86 -7.29
N LEU A 91 -1.30 -13.74 -6.24
CA LEU A 91 -2.33 -12.70 -6.20
C LEU A 91 -1.72 -11.30 -6.24
N GLY A 92 -0.67 -11.03 -5.47
CA GLY A 92 0.01 -9.74 -5.44
C GLY A 92 0.44 -9.25 -6.82
N HIS A 93 1.02 -10.14 -7.65
CA HIS A 93 1.38 -9.82 -9.03
C HIS A 93 0.15 -9.50 -9.89
N GLU A 94 -0.95 -10.26 -9.77
CA GLU A 94 -2.20 -9.96 -10.48
C GLU A 94 -2.79 -8.61 -10.05
N LEU A 95 -2.80 -8.29 -8.75
CA LEU A 95 -3.25 -7.00 -8.24
C LEU A 95 -2.38 -5.86 -8.78
N LYS A 96 -1.06 -6.04 -8.80
CA LYS A 96 -0.14 -5.04 -9.33
C LYS A 96 -0.36 -4.77 -10.82
N GLN A 97 -0.64 -5.80 -11.61
CA GLN A 97 -1.02 -5.65 -13.02
C GLN A 97 -2.32 -4.85 -13.18
N ILE A 98 -3.34 -5.13 -12.36
CA ILE A 98 -4.62 -4.42 -12.40
C ILE A 98 -4.47 -2.94 -12.01
N LEU A 99 -3.68 -2.66 -10.97
CA LEU A 99 -3.44 -1.30 -10.48
C LEU A 99 -2.58 -0.47 -11.44
N GLY A 100 -1.83 -1.12 -12.32
CA GLY A 100 -0.96 -0.49 -13.31
C GLY A 100 0.08 0.41 -12.66
N VAL A 101 0.00 1.72 -12.92
CA VAL A 101 0.94 2.71 -12.41
C VAL A 101 0.65 3.14 -10.97
N LYS A 102 -0.50 2.80 -10.40
CA LYS A 102 -0.81 3.15 -9.01
C LYS A 102 0.11 2.36 -8.06
N PRO A 103 0.82 3.03 -7.13
CA PRO A 103 1.63 2.34 -6.14
C PRO A 103 0.79 1.46 -5.22
N MET A 104 1.37 0.33 -4.81
CA MET A 104 0.77 -0.62 -3.88
C MET A 104 1.67 -0.85 -2.67
N ILE A 105 1.08 -0.70 -1.49
CA ILE A 105 1.66 -1.08 -0.21
C ILE A 105 1.22 -2.51 0.11
N ALA A 106 2.14 -3.43 0.37
CA ALA A 106 1.82 -4.74 0.94
C ALA A 106 1.89 -4.66 2.47
N THR A 107 0.83 -5.11 3.14
CA THR A 107 0.70 -4.98 4.59
C THR A 107 0.25 -6.30 5.21
N ILE A 108 1.04 -6.83 6.15
CA ILE A 108 0.55 -7.80 7.14
C ILE A 108 0.34 -7.00 8.42
N ARG A 109 -0.91 -6.71 8.76
CA ARG A 109 -1.26 -6.21 10.08
C ARG A 109 -1.40 -7.40 11.02
N THR A 110 -0.58 -7.47 12.07
CA THR A 110 -0.66 -8.57 13.02
C THR A 110 -1.81 -8.36 14.00
N HIS A 111 -2.27 -9.44 14.63
CA HIS A 111 -3.30 -9.36 15.68
C HIS A 111 -2.93 -8.38 16.81
N ASN A 112 -1.64 -8.30 17.17
CA ASN A 112 -1.14 -7.40 18.21
C ASN A 112 -1.34 -5.92 17.87
N GLU A 113 -1.36 -5.58 16.58
CA GLU A 113 -1.64 -4.25 16.08
C GLU A 113 -3.02 -4.18 15.38
N GLY A 114 -3.99 -5.01 15.78
CA GLY A 114 -5.39 -4.90 15.33
C GLY A 114 -5.73 -5.53 13.98
N GLY A 115 -4.85 -6.37 13.43
CA GLY A 115 -5.10 -7.18 12.24
C GLY A 115 -5.66 -8.56 12.56
N GLN A 116 -5.71 -9.45 11.56
CA GLN A 116 -6.29 -10.80 11.74
C GLN A 116 -5.26 -11.94 11.77
N LEU A 117 -3.99 -11.66 11.45
CA LEU A 117 -2.95 -12.69 11.42
C LEU A 117 -2.13 -12.73 12.72
N THR A 118 -2.13 -13.88 13.39
CA THR A 118 -1.19 -14.18 14.48
C THR A 118 0.03 -14.87 13.90
N ILE A 119 1.21 -14.26 14.04
CA ILE A 119 2.45 -14.73 13.44
C ILE A 119 3.65 -14.44 14.36
N SER A 120 4.59 -15.38 14.45
CA SER A 120 5.84 -15.23 15.20
C SER A 120 6.78 -14.23 14.50
N ASP A 121 7.73 -13.64 15.24
CA ASP A 121 8.74 -12.75 14.63
C ASP A 121 9.57 -13.46 13.56
N ALA A 122 9.97 -14.71 13.82
CA ALA A 122 10.73 -15.50 12.87
C ALA A 122 9.95 -15.76 11.58
N ASP A 123 8.66 -16.11 11.67
CA ASP A 123 7.85 -16.40 10.49
C ASP A 123 7.41 -15.12 9.77
N TYR A 124 7.23 -14.00 10.47
CA TYR A 124 7.03 -12.68 9.88
C TYR A 124 8.23 -12.31 8.98
N GLY A 125 9.45 -12.44 9.51
CA GLY A 125 10.68 -12.21 8.76
C GLY A 125 10.84 -13.15 7.55
N LYS A 126 10.59 -14.45 7.71
CA LYS A 126 10.64 -15.44 6.62
C LYS A 126 9.62 -15.13 5.52
N THR A 127 8.40 -14.76 5.91
CA THR A 127 7.31 -14.43 4.98
C THR A 127 7.69 -13.21 4.13
N TYR A 128 8.18 -12.14 4.77
CA TYR A 128 8.65 -10.95 4.05
C TYR A 128 9.89 -11.21 3.21
N GLN A 129 10.80 -12.08 3.65
CA GLN A 129 11.90 -12.52 2.81
C GLN A 129 11.40 -13.19 1.53
N ALA A 130 10.39 -14.05 1.60
CA ALA A 130 9.79 -14.69 0.43
C ALA A 130 9.14 -13.66 -0.52
N TYR A 131 8.43 -12.67 0.03
CA TYR A 131 7.84 -11.59 -0.76
C TYR A 131 8.90 -10.72 -1.44
N LEU A 132 9.98 -10.38 -0.75
CA LEU A 132 11.06 -9.55 -1.29
C LEU A 132 11.96 -10.30 -2.29
N GLN A 133 11.94 -11.64 -2.31
CA GLN A 133 12.58 -12.43 -3.37
C GLN A 133 11.81 -12.33 -4.69
N GLN A 134 10.49 -12.12 -4.64
CA GLN A 134 9.60 -11.95 -5.79
C GLN A 134 8.68 -10.73 -5.56
N PRO A 135 9.23 -9.50 -5.59
CA PRO A 135 8.47 -8.31 -5.21
C PRO A 135 7.26 -8.10 -6.11
N PHE A 136 6.10 -7.94 -5.48
CA PHE A 136 4.84 -7.60 -6.15
C PHE A 136 4.31 -6.22 -5.70
N MET A 137 5.07 -5.50 -4.88
CA MET A 137 4.71 -4.25 -4.23
C MET A 137 5.77 -3.17 -4.47
N ASP A 138 5.37 -1.92 -4.36
CA ASP A 138 6.31 -0.78 -4.37
C ASP A 138 6.75 -0.43 -2.95
N MET A 139 5.92 -0.76 -1.96
CA MET A 139 6.20 -0.51 -0.54
C MET A 139 5.75 -1.69 0.32
N LEU A 140 6.45 -1.89 1.43
CA LEU A 140 6.17 -2.89 2.43
C LEU A 140 5.92 -2.22 3.78
N ASP A 141 4.79 -2.51 4.41
CA ASP A 141 4.52 -2.07 5.78
C ASP A 141 5.23 -2.98 6.78
N VAL A 142 6.03 -2.41 7.68
CA VAL A 142 6.78 -3.15 8.71
C VAL A 142 6.43 -2.61 10.09
N GLU A 143 5.89 -3.47 10.96
CA GLU A 143 5.58 -3.13 12.34
C GLU A 143 6.87 -2.88 13.16
N MET A 144 7.00 -1.70 13.76
CA MET A 144 8.27 -1.29 14.40
C MET A 144 8.58 -2.05 15.70
N PHE A 145 7.55 -2.59 16.37
CA PHE A 145 7.68 -3.28 17.66
C PHE A 145 7.86 -4.80 17.52
N ARG A 146 8.07 -5.29 16.31
CA ARG A 146 8.58 -6.67 16.09
C ARG A 146 10.03 -6.77 16.59
N ASP A 147 10.56 -7.99 16.62
CA ASP A 147 11.97 -8.21 16.94
C ASP A 147 12.89 -7.30 16.12
N GLN A 148 13.81 -6.60 16.79
CA GLN A 148 14.63 -5.58 16.13
C GLN A 148 15.56 -6.14 15.05
N GLN A 149 16.02 -7.38 15.20
CA GLN A 149 16.88 -7.99 14.20
C GLN A 149 16.06 -8.37 12.97
N VAL A 150 14.84 -8.88 13.16
CA VAL A 150 13.88 -9.11 12.08
C VAL A 150 13.59 -7.81 11.33
N VAL A 151 13.23 -6.73 12.03
CA VAL A 151 12.96 -5.42 11.40
C VAL A 151 14.16 -4.94 10.58
N LYS A 152 15.37 -4.90 11.17
CA LYS A 152 16.58 -4.45 10.48
C LYS A 152 16.90 -5.29 9.23
N ASN A 153 16.76 -6.61 9.33
CA ASN A 153 17.00 -7.51 8.20
C ASN A 153 15.98 -7.30 7.08
N THR A 154 14.70 -7.14 7.43
CA THR A 154 13.64 -6.85 6.46
C THR A 154 13.86 -5.51 5.76
N VAL A 155 14.17 -4.44 6.52
CA VAL A 155 14.43 -3.10 5.95
C VAL A 155 15.60 -3.17 4.96
N LYS A 156 16.72 -3.77 5.38
CA LYS A 156 17.89 -3.93 4.51
C LYS A 156 17.53 -4.67 3.21
N LEU A 157 16.84 -5.81 3.32
CA LEU A 157 16.46 -6.61 2.15
C LEU A 157 15.46 -5.85 1.25
N ALA A 158 14.52 -5.10 1.81
CA ALA A 158 13.58 -4.31 1.04
C ALA A 158 14.29 -3.24 0.21
N HIS A 159 15.24 -2.52 0.81
CA HIS A 159 16.05 -1.52 0.12
C HIS A 159 16.95 -2.14 -0.97
N GLU A 160 17.57 -3.30 -0.72
CA GLU A 160 18.31 -4.06 -1.75
C GLU A 160 17.42 -4.44 -2.94
N LYS A 161 16.11 -4.64 -2.70
CA LYS A 161 15.10 -4.96 -3.70
C LYS A 161 14.36 -3.74 -4.24
N LYS A 162 14.79 -2.53 -3.87
CA LYS A 162 14.18 -1.24 -4.25
C LYS A 162 12.70 -1.11 -3.86
N VAL A 163 12.30 -1.77 -2.77
CA VAL A 163 10.98 -1.65 -2.14
C VAL A 163 11.08 -0.67 -0.97
N LEU A 164 10.19 0.32 -0.93
CA LEU A 164 10.16 1.32 0.15
C LEU A 164 9.55 0.74 1.43
N ILE A 165 9.97 1.25 2.59
CA ILE A 165 9.44 0.82 3.89
C ILE A 165 8.46 1.85 4.46
N VAL A 166 7.23 1.41 4.70
CA VAL A 166 6.27 2.10 5.57
C VAL A 166 6.41 1.51 6.97
N MET A 167 7.20 2.15 7.84
CA MET A 167 7.36 1.62 9.18
C MET A 167 6.21 2.09 10.07
N SER A 168 5.55 1.16 10.74
CA SER A 168 4.26 1.41 11.33
C SER A 168 4.18 1.07 12.82
N ASN A 169 3.30 1.77 13.53
CA ASN A 169 2.84 1.40 14.85
C ASN A 169 1.35 1.74 15.02
N HIS A 170 0.61 0.85 15.65
CA HIS A 170 -0.81 1.06 15.95
C HIS A 170 -1.08 0.89 17.46
N ASP A 171 -1.90 1.78 18.02
CA ASP A 171 -2.46 1.65 19.35
C ASP A 171 -3.99 1.75 19.23
N PHE A 172 -4.66 0.60 19.33
CA PHE A 172 -6.12 0.50 19.22
C PHE A 172 -6.85 0.84 20.52
N GLN A 173 -6.14 1.05 21.62
CA GLN A 173 -6.72 1.25 22.95
C GLN A 173 -6.65 2.70 23.40
N LYS A 174 -5.57 3.41 23.07
CA LYS A 174 -5.31 4.77 23.55
C LYS A 174 -4.46 5.59 22.58
N THR A 175 -4.29 6.85 22.95
CA THR A 175 -3.31 7.74 22.38
C THR A 175 -2.16 7.92 23.36
N PRO A 176 -0.92 7.51 23.02
CA PRO A 176 0.24 7.79 23.85
C PRO A 176 0.43 9.30 24.04
N PRO A 177 1.15 9.74 25.08
CA PRO A 177 1.53 11.15 25.22
C PRO A 177 2.26 11.66 23.97
N GLU A 178 2.08 12.94 23.64
CA GLU A 178 2.67 13.57 22.45
C GLU A 178 4.17 13.28 22.29
N ALA A 179 4.94 13.39 23.38
CA ALA A 179 6.38 13.12 23.37
C ALA A 179 6.74 11.67 22.98
N GLU A 180 5.91 10.70 23.37
CA GLU A 180 6.09 9.30 23.02
C GLU A 180 5.75 9.06 21.53
N ILE A 181 4.72 9.72 21.00
CA ILE A 181 4.41 9.68 19.56
C ILE A 181 5.59 10.21 18.74
N ILE A 182 6.13 11.37 19.13
CA ILE A 182 7.31 11.97 18.48
C ILE A 182 8.50 11.00 18.53
N LYS A 183 8.80 10.45 19.71
CA LYS A 183 9.89 9.49 19.90
C LYS A 183 9.74 8.27 19.00
N ARG A 184 8.54 7.70 18.87
CA ARG A 184 8.29 6.53 18.01
C ARG A 184 8.49 6.85 16.54
N LEU A 185 7.96 7.98 16.05
CA LEU A 185 8.13 8.38 14.65
C LEU A 185 9.61 8.65 14.33
N LEU A 186 10.34 9.36 15.18
CA LEU A 186 11.78 9.56 14.98
C LEU A 186 12.57 8.24 15.07
N LYS A 187 12.12 7.30 15.93
CA LYS A 187 12.72 5.98 15.99
C LYS A 187 12.50 5.17 14.69
N GLN A 188 11.35 5.32 14.04
CA GLN A 188 11.12 4.71 12.73
C GLN A 188 12.12 5.24 11.69
N ASP A 189 12.41 6.55 11.69
CA ASP A 189 13.42 7.17 10.83
C ASP A 189 14.81 6.56 11.08
N GLU A 190 15.22 6.46 12.35
CA GLU A 190 16.49 5.81 12.74
C GLU A 190 16.59 4.34 12.31
N LEU A 191 15.46 3.63 12.21
CA LEU A 191 15.39 2.23 11.79
C LEU A 191 15.39 2.07 10.27
N GLY A 192 15.49 3.16 9.50
CA GLY A 192 15.58 3.15 8.05
C GLY A 192 14.22 3.18 7.34
N ALA A 193 13.17 3.69 7.99
CA ALA A 193 11.88 3.88 7.33
C ALA A 193 11.96 4.91 6.18
N ASP A 194 11.17 4.69 5.14
CA ASP A 194 10.96 5.66 4.06
C ASP A 194 9.74 6.53 4.36
N ILE A 195 8.71 5.95 5.00
CA ILE A 195 7.49 6.62 5.43
C ILE A 195 7.26 6.29 6.90
N LEU A 196 7.03 7.33 7.74
CA LEU A 196 6.81 7.18 9.18
C LEU A 196 5.30 7.10 9.46
N LYS A 197 4.82 5.99 10.01
CA LYS A 197 3.38 5.72 10.21
C LYS A 197 3.04 5.48 11.67
N ILE A 198 2.02 6.17 12.16
CA ILE A 198 1.40 5.86 13.46
C ILE A 198 -0.11 6.05 13.43
N ALA A 199 -0.85 5.10 14.00
CA ALA A 199 -2.30 5.20 14.17
C ALA A 199 -2.69 4.97 15.63
N VAL A 200 -3.47 5.87 16.21
CA VAL A 200 -3.79 5.84 17.66
C VAL A 200 -5.29 6.01 17.90
N MET A 201 -5.81 5.43 18.98
CA MET A 201 -7.22 5.55 19.35
C MET A 201 -7.43 6.69 20.35
N PRO A 202 -8.13 7.78 20.00
CA PRO A 202 -8.40 8.86 20.92
C PRO A 202 -9.51 8.46 21.91
N GLN A 203 -9.32 8.78 23.19
CA GLN A 203 -10.34 8.66 24.25
C GLN A 203 -11.03 9.99 24.52
N ASN A 204 -10.40 11.10 24.13
CA ASN A 204 -10.92 12.45 24.29
C ASN A 204 -10.38 13.39 23.19
N LYS A 205 -10.84 14.65 23.16
CA LYS A 205 -10.42 15.64 22.14
C LYS A 205 -8.94 16.02 22.25
N GLN A 206 -8.38 16.03 23.47
CA GLN A 206 -6.97 16.34 23.70
C GLN A 206 -6.06 15.31 23.04
N ASP A 207 -6.46 14.03 23.01
CA ASP A 207 -5.73 12.97 22.33
C ASP A 207 -5.59 13.24 20.82
N VAL A 208 -6.66 13.72 20.18
CA VAL A 208 -6.62 14.10 18.76
C VAL A 208 -5.61 15.23 18.53
N PHE A 209 -5.60 16.24 19.41
CA PHE A 209 -4.62 17.32 19.34
C PHE A 209 -3.19 16.84 19.62
N ASN A 210 -2.99 15.93 20.57
CA ASN A 210 -1.68 15.36 20.88
C ASN A 210 -1.07 14.69 19.65
N LEU A 211 -1.86 13.90 18.90
CA LEU A 211 -1.39 13.33 17.65
C LEU A 211 -1.05 14.42 16.61
N MET A 212 -1.97 15.36 16.36
CA MET A 212 -1.76 16.40 15.35
C MET A 212 -0.54 17.27 15.65
N ASN A 213 -0.32 17.61 16.93
CA ASN A 213 0.86 18.35 17.38
C ASN A 213 2.14 17.53 17.19
N ALA A 214 2.12 16.23 17.50
CA ALA A 214 3.25 15.35 17.26
C ALA A 214 3.61 15.30 15.77
N THR A 215 2.61 15.16 14.88
CA THR A 215 2.81 15.20 13.42
C THR A 215 3.49 16.49 12.99
N LEU A 216 3.02 17.64 13.47
CA LEU A 216 3.62 18.95 13.15
C LEU A 216 5.04 19.11 13.70
N LYS A 217 5.33 18.57 14.89
CA LYS A 217 6.67 18.64 15.46
C LYS A 217 7.66 17.73 14.72
N VAL A 218 7.22 16.54 14.31
CA VAL A 218 8.07 15.61 13.56
C VAL A 218 8.31 16.11 12.13
N SER A 219 7.32 16.71 11.46
CA SER A 219 7.50 17.25 10.10
C SER A 219 8.56 18.37 10.01
N LYS A 220 8.88 19.01 11.14
CA LYS A 220 9.98 19.99 11.26
C LYS A 220 11.33 19.35 11.55
N GLN A 221 11.36 18.11 12.05
CA GLN A 221 12.57 17.40 12.50
C GLN A 221 13.03 16.34 11.50
N SER A 222 12.11 15.67 10.81
CA SER A 222 12.39 14.68 9.77
C SER A 222 11.98 15.20 8.39
N LYS A 223 12.71 14.76 7.36
CA LYS A 223 12.33 14.99 5.95
C LYS A 223 11.51 13.84 5.37
N LYS A 224 11.28 12.78 6.14
CA LYS A 224 10.51 11.62 5.72
C LYS A 224 9.02 11.94 5.69
N PRO A 225 8.28 11.47 4.67
CA PRO A 225 6.83 11.57 4.64
C PRO A 225 6.15 10.97 5.87
N LEU A 226 5.07 11.60 6.31
CA LEU A 226 4.33 11.21 7.51
C LEU A 226 2.93 10.65 7.15
N LEU A 227 2.58 9.54 7.79
CA LEU A 227 1.28 8.88 7.71
C LEU A 227 0.72 8.68 9.12
N THR A 228 0.19 9.75 9.70
CA THR A 228 -0.32 9.76 11.08
C THR A 228 -1.83 9.88 11.10
N MET A 229 -2.53 9.11 11.93
CA MET A 229 -3.98 9.26 12.08
C MET A 229 -4.51 8.93 13.47
N SER A 230 -5.51 9.71 13.88
CA SER A 230 -6.33 9.44 15.05
C SER A 230 -7.54 8.66 14.55
N MET A 231 -7.72 7.46 15.08
CA MET A 231 -8.76 6.53 14.66
C MET A 231 -10.13 6.91 15.23
N GLY A 232 -11.18 6.20 14.78
CA GLY A 232 -12.55 6.42 15.24
C GLY A 232 -13.17 7.72 14.74
N LYS A 233 -14.46 7.91 15.04
CA LYS A 233 -15.21 9.11 14.65
C LYS A 233 -14.65 10.40 15.28
N LEU A 234 -14.12 10.31 16.50
CA LEU A 234 -13.50 11.44 17.20
C LEU A 234 -12.23 11.92 16.49
N GLY A 235 -11.45 10.99 15.93
CA GLY A 235 -10.19 11.28 15.25
C GLY A 235 -10.33 11.65 13.78
N THR A 236 -11.53 11.58 13.19
CA THR A 236 -11.76 11.81 11.74
C THR A 236 -11.14 13.11 11.23
N ILE A 237 -11.14 14.19 12.03
CA ILE A 237 -10.52 15.46 11.65
C ILE A 237 -9.01 15.34 11.35
N SER A 238 -8.30 14.43 12.02
CA SER A 238 -6.87 14.21 11.78
C SER A 238 -6.58 13.71 10.36
N ARG A 239 -7.54 12.99 9.73
CA ARG A 239 -7.42 12.50 8.34
C ARG A 239 -7.46 13.63 7.31
N ILE A 240 -8.07 14.75 7.67
CA ILE A 240 -8.24 15.92 6.82
C ILE A 240 -7.14 16.95 7.13
N ALA A 241 -7.01 17.32 8.40
CA ALA A 241 -6.06 18.33 8.86
C ALA A 241 -4.58 17.92 8.69
N THR A 242 -4.30 16.64 8.40
CA THR A 242 -2.96 16.14 8.08
C THR A 242 -2.26 16.98 7.02
N ALA A 243 -2.99 17.51 6.03
CA ALA A 243 -2.46 18.40 4.99
C ALA A 243 -1.83 19.70 5.54
N ASN A 244 -2.31 20.17 6.69
CA ASN A 244 -1.82 21.36 7.37
C ASN A 244 -0.73 21.05 8.40
N MET A 245 -0.71 19.82 8.93
CA MET A 245 0.20 19.41 10.01
C MET A 245 1.52 18.82 9.50
N GLY A 246 1.73 18.78 8.17
CA GLY A 246 2.93 18.21 7.56
C GLY A 246 2.84 16.70 7.31
N GLY A 247 1.63 16.14 7.33
CA GLY A 247 1.36 14.79 6.84
C GLY A 247 1.39 14.72 5.31
N SER A 248 1.76 13.55 4.80
CA SER A 248 1.89 13.30 3.35
C SER A 248 0.82 12.35 2.84
N PHE A 249 0.23 11.54 3.71
CA PHE A 249 -0.74 10.50 3.35
C PHE A 249 -1.98 10.52 4.24
N SER A 250 -3.10 10.05 3.69
CA SER A 250 -4.33 9.81 4.45
C SER A 250 -5.10 8.61 3.87
N PHE A 251 -5.71 7.80 4.75
CA PHE A 251 -6.53 6.67 4.32
C PHE A 251 -7.97 7.09 4.07
N GLY A 252 -8.46 6.79 2.87
CA GLY A 252 -9.87 6.80 2.49
C GLY A 252 -10.39 5.38 2.29
N MET A 253 -11.64 5.27 1.90
CA MET A 253 -12.30 4.01 1.56
C MET A 253 -13.13 4.15 0.29
N ILE A 254 -13.51 3.03 -0.31
CA ILE A 254 -14.52 2.98 -1.37
C ILE A 254 -15.59 1.98 -0.95
N GLY A 255 -16.86 2.31 -1.15
CA GLY A 255 -17.98 1.44 -0.82
C GLY A 255 -18.57 1.73 0.56
N GLU A 256 -18.78 0.70 1.37
CA GLU A 256 -19.34 0.85 2.72
C GLU A 256 -18.25 0.95 3.79
N ALA A 257 -18.47 1.82 4.78
CA ALA A 257 -17.54 2.00 5.88
C ALA A 257 -17.53 0.74 6.75
N SER A 258 -16.35 0.14 6.89
CA SER A 258 -16.14 -1.05 7.72
C SER A 258 -15.79 -0.71 9.17
N ALA A 259 -15.44 0.56 9.47
CA ALA A 259 -15.16 1.03 10.81
C ALA A 259 -15.54 2.52 11.01
N PRO A 260 -15.92 2.94 12.23
CA PRO A 260 -16.22 4.33 12.53
C PRO A 260 -15.07 5.28 12.18
N GLY A 261 -15.40 6.37 11.48
CA GLY A 261 -14.45 7.44 11.14
C GLY A 261 -13.65 7.23 9.85
N GLN A 262 -14.02 6.25 9.01
CA GLN A 262 -13.60 6.18 7.62
C GLN A 262 -14.33 7.25 6.78
N ILE A 263 -13.65 7.79 5.78
CA ILE A 263 -14.17 8.81 4.85
C ILE A 263 -14.06 8.23 3.44
N ASP A 264 -15.12 8.36 2.63
CA ASP A 264 -15.06 8.03 1.20
C ASP A 264 -13.89 8.75 0.54
N VAL A 265 -13.13 8.05 -0.31
CA VAL A 265 -11.88 8.58 -0.88
C VAL A 265 -12.13 9.84 -1.73
N THR A 266 -13.25 9.91 -2.45
CA THR A 266 -13.65 11.06 -3.27
C THR A 266 -13.86 12.28 -2.38
N GLN A 267 -14.60 12.08 -1.29
CA GLN A 267 -14.87 13.14 -0.31
C GLN A 267 -13.60 13.57 0.43
N LEU A 268 -12.76 12.61 0.84
CA LEU A 268 -11.49 12.88 1.47
C LEU A 268 -10.58 13.71 0.56
N LYS A 269 -10.49 13.35 -0.73
CA LYS A 269 -9.69 14.09 -1.71
C LYS A 269 -10.18 15.53 -1.85
N GLN A 270 -11.50 15.76 -1.86
CA GLN A 270 -12.09 17.10 -1.88
C GLN A 270 -11.74 17.89 -0.61
N PHE A 271 -11.85 17.29 0.57
CA PHE A 271 -11.47 17.95 1.82
C PHE A 271 -9.99 18.30 1.85
N LEU A 272 -9.11 17.36 1.50
CA LEU A 272 -7.67 17.60 1.43
C LEU A 272 -7.34 18.73 0.46
N LYS A 273 -7.96 18.76 -0.72
CA LYS A 273 -7.80 19.87 -1.69
C LYS A 273 -8.27 21.21 -1.12
N THR A 274 -9.33 21.21 -0.31
CA THR A 274 -9.90 22.42 0.29
C THR A 274 -9.01 22.99 1.40
N VAL A 275 -8.47 22.13 2.27
CA VAL A 275 -7.71 22.57 3.46
C VAL A 275 -6.21 22.68 3.21
N GLN A 276 -5.70 22.13 2.11
CA GLN A 276 -4.28 22.15 1.80
C GLN A 276 -3.73 23.59 1.82
N PRO A 277 -2.65 23.85 2.57
CA PRO A 277 -1.99 25.15 2.56
C PRO A 277 -1.54 25.51 1.13
N THR A 278 -1.84 26.73 0.69
CA THR A 278 -1.18 27.31 -0.48
C THR A 278 0.29 27.53 -0.14
N GLN A 279 1.19 27.22 -1.08
CA GLN A 279 2.61 27.57 -0.96
C GLN A 279 2.80 29.08 -0.85
#